data_AF-A0AAW0C6Z1-F1
#
_entry.id   AF-A0AAW0C6Z1-F1
#
_cell.length_a   1.000
_cell.length_b   1.000
_cell.length_c   1.000
_cell.angle_alpha   90.00
_cell.angle_beta   90.00
_cell.angle_gamma   90.00
#
_symmetry.space_group_name_H-M   'P 1'
#
loop_
_entity.id
_entity.type
_entity.pdbx_description
1 polymer ?
#
loop_
_entity_poly.entity_id
_entity_poly.type
_entity_poly.pdbx_seq_one_letter_code
_entity_poly.pdbx_strand_id
1 'polypeptide(L)'
;MDRLSSQAEDLYAAGARSFLFLTVPPTDRAPLMIAQGQQVVSRFRPFVTAYNTDLKNMVKAFQKRHPDLDQVTVFDTQKVFNTLLDNAETLGFVNATGYCEAYANGTEEQTTQVDGCAPVSNYFWLNSLHPIFTVHDILAKAISTALST
;
A
#
# COMPACT_ATOMS: atom_id res chain seq x y z
N MET A 1 15.46 -9.08 -4.11
CA MET A 1 15.67 -7.62 -3.90
C MET A 1 16.49 -6.98 -5.00
N ASP A 2 17.33 -7.75 -5.69
CA ASP A 2 18.35 -7.26 -6.64
C ASP A 2 17.83 -6.27 -7.68
N ARG A 3 16.68 -6.56 -8.29
CA ARG A 3 16.05 -5.67 -9.28
C ARG A 3 15.73 -4.28 -8.73
N LEU A 4 15.15 -4.18 -7.53
CA LEU A 4 14.82 -2.88 -6.93
C LEU A 4 16.10 -2.13 -6.53
N SER A 5 17.11 -2.85 -6.04
CA SER A 5 18.40 -2.25 -5.72
C SER A 5 19.08 -1.70 -6.98
N SER A 6 19.09 -2.44 -8.10
CA SER A 6 19.71 -1.95 -9.34
C SER A 6 18.98 -0.71 -9.87
N GLN A 7 17.65 -0.67 -9.79
CA GLN A 7 16.88 0.50 -10.20
C GLN A 7 17.15 1.74 -9.32
N ALA A 8 17.40 1.56 -8.02
CA ALA A 8 17.80 2.65 -7.13
C ALA A 8 19.20 3.19 -7.49
N GLU A 9 20.14 2.29 -7.82
CA GLU A 9 21.48 2.65 -8.31
C GLU A 9 21.41 3.41 -9.64
N ASP A 10 20.57 2.96 -10.58
CA ASP A 10 20.38 3.62 -11.88
C ASP A 10 19.87 5.06 -11.69
N LEU A 11 18.90 5.26 -10.80
CA LEU A 11 18.38 6.59 -10.46
C LEU A 11 19.44 7.47 -9.78
N TYR A 12 20.22 6.90 -8.86
CA TYR A 12 21.32 7.62 -8.21
C TYR A 12 22.40 8.06 -9.21
N ALA A 13 22.79 7.17 -10.11
CA ALA A 13 23.74 7.45 -11.19
C ALA A 13 23.21 8.53 -12.15
N ALA A 14 21.89 8.59 -12.36
CA ALA A 14 21.22 9.64 -13.12
C ALA A 14 21.06 10.98 -12.34
N GLY A 15 21.50 11.05 -11.09
CA GLY A 15 21.52 12.29 -10.29
C GLY A 15 20.44 12.40 -9.22
N ALA A 16 19.58 11.38 -9.03
CA ALA A 16 18.63 11.40 -7.92
C ALA A 16 19.38 11.34 -6.57
N ARG A 17 18.95 12.17 -5.61
CA ARG A 17 19.52 12.21 -4.25
C ARG A 17 18.51 12.03 -3.14
N SER A 18 17.22 12.16 -3.46
CA SER A 18 16.12 11.92 -2.53
C SER A 18 15.30 10.71 -2.97
N PHE A 19 15.06 9.79 -2.03
CA PHE A 19 14.37 8.52 -2.28
C PHE A 19 13.33 8.23 -1.20
N LEU A 20 12.12 7.89 -1.64
CA LEU A 20 11.07 7.32 -0.80
C LEU A 20 10.83 5.87 -1.21
N PHE A 21 10.97 4.95 -0.24
CA PHE A 21 10.65 3.54 -0.42
C PHE A 21 9.41 3.19 0.41
N LEU A 22 8.43 2.52 -0.21
CA LEU A 22 7.21 2.08 0.46
C LEU A 22 7.31 0.59 0.79
N THR A 23 6.97 0.21 2.03
CA THR A 23 6.72 -1.21 2.33
C THR A 23 5.48 -1.70 1.58
N VAL A 24 5.39 -3.02 1.36
CA VAL A 24 4.19 -3.67 0.83
C VAL A 24 3.10 -3.64 1.91
N PRO A 25 1.89 -3.12 1.61
CA PRO A 25 0.75 -3.10 2.53
C PRO A 25 0.31 -4.55 2.89
N PRO A 26 -0.62 -4.76 3.86
CA PRO A 26 -1.11 -6.08 4.24
C PRO A 26 -1.98 -6.68 3.14
N THR A 27 -1.36 -7.04 2.03
CA THR A 27 -2.00 -7.62 0.84
C THR A 27 -2.61 -9.00 1.13
N ASP A 28 -2.21 -9.66 2.23
CA ASP A 28 -2.87 -10.84 2.76
C ASP A 28 -4.33 -10.58 3.19
N ARG A 29 -4.71 -9.32 3.40
CA ARG A 29 -6.08 -8.88 3.72
C ARG A 29 -6.88 -8.42 2.50
N ALA A 30 -6.30 -8.43 1.31
CA ALA A 30 -7.03 -8.08 0.09
C ALA A 30 -8.09 -9.13 -0.25
N PRO A 31 -9.23 -8.76 -0.86
CA PRO A 31 -10.27 -9.71 -1.25
C PRO A 31 -9.74 -10.87 -2.10
N LEU A 32 -8.78 -10.61 -2.99
CA LEU A 32 -8.09 -11.62 -3.80
C LEU A 32 -7.42 -12.72 -2.96
N MET A 33 -6.81 -12.34 -1.84
CA MET A 33 -6.15 -13.30 -0.95
C MET A 33 -7.15 -14.01 -0.05
N ILE A 34 -8.15 -13.29 0.45
CA ILE A 34 -9.22 -13.84 1.28
C ILE A 34 -10.01 -14.92 0.51
N ALA A 35 -10.33 -14.67 -0.77
CA ALA A 35 -11.04 -15.60 -1.63
C ALA A 35 -10.32 -16.93 -1.86
N GLN A 36 -8.99 -16.96 -1.69
CA GLN A 36 -8.17 -18.18 -1.79
C GLN A 36 -8.17 -19.02 -0.50
N GLY A 37 -8.75 -18.50 0.59
CA GLY A 37 -8.93 -19.20 1.85
C GLY A 37 -7.80 -18.99 2.86
N GLN A 38 -8.11 -19.29 4.13
CA GLN A 38 -7.26 -18.98 5.28
C GLN A 38 -5.88 -19.66 5.24
N GLN A 39 -5.77 -20.85 4.64
CA GLN A 39 -4.47 -21.53 4.50
C GLN A 39 -3.53 -20.75 3.57
N VAL A 40 -4.06 -20.18 2.49
CA VAL A 40 -3.26 -19.37 1.55
C VAL A 40 -2.85 -18.06 2.20
N VAL A 41 -3.79 -17.36 2.87
CA VAL A 41 -3.52 -16.14 3.64
C VAL A 41 -2.40 -16.37 4.67
N SER A 42 -2.50 -17.45 5.46
CA SER A 42 -1.51 -17.79 6.48
C SER A 42 -0.11 -18.07 5.89
N ARG A 43 -0.05 -18.74 4.75
CA ARG A 43 1.22 -19.00 4.04
C ARG A 43 1.78 -17.76 3.36
N PHE A 44 0.93 -16.83 2.94
CA PHE A 44 1.33 -15.62 2.22
C PHE A 44 1.92 -14.55 3.14
N ARG A 45 1.34 -14.37 4.33
CA ARG A 45 1.74 -13.32 5.28
C ARG A 45 3.26 -13.28 5.57
N PRO A 46 3.95 -14.41 5.83
CA PRO A 46 5.41 -14.40 6.02
C PRO A 46 6.20 -13.86 4.84
N PHE A 47 5.73 -14.02 3.60
CA PHE A 47 6.41 -13.46 2.42
C PHE A 47 6.32 -11.93 2.38
N VAL A 48 5.18 -11.36 2.77
CA VAL A 48 5.03 -9.90 2.90
C VAL A 48 5.99 -9.37 3.98
N THR A 49 6.05 -10.05 5.14
CA THR A 49 6.99 -9.70 6.22
C THR A 49 8.45 -9.80 5.78
N ALA A 50 8.81 -10.87 5.07
CA ALA A 50 10.16 -11.09 4.56
C ALA A 50 10.55 -9.99 3.56
N TYR A 51 9.70 -9.72 2.56
CA TYR A 51 9.93 -8.66 1.58
C TYR A 51 10.15 -7.30 2.25
N ASN A 52 9.30 -6.93 3.22
CA ASN A 52 9.41 -5.66 3.93
C ASN A 52 10.67 -5.57 4.80
N THR A 53 11.15 -6.69 5.32
CA THR A 53 12.42 -6.78 6.05
C THR A 53 13.61 -6.59 5.10
N ASP A 54 13.60 -7.31 3.98
CA ASP A 54 14.63 -7.23 2.96
C ASP A 54 14.72 -5.85 2.32
N LEU A 55 13.57 -5.20 2.07
CA LEU A 55 13.50 -3.81 1.60
C LEU A 55 14.22 -2.87 2.57
N LYS A 56 13.91 -2.95 3.88
CA LYS A 56 14.54 -2.12 4.90
C LYS A 56 16.05 -2.35 4.98
N ASN A 57 16.50 -3.59 4.84
CA ASN A 57 17.93 -3.93 4.82
C ASN A 57 18.62 -3.41 3.54
N MET A 58 17.98 -3.54 2.39
CA MET A 58 18.46 -3.01 1.12
C MET A 58 18.64 -1.49 1.19
N VAL A 59 17.63 -0.76 1.70
CA VAL A 59 17.71 0.71 1.82
C VAL A 59 18.83 1.13 2.78
N LYS A 60 19.02 0.44 3.92
CA LYS A 60 20.16 0.70 4.81
C LYS A 60 21.51 0.51 4.11
N ALA A 61 21.64 -0.54 3.30
CA ALA A 61 22.86 -0.80 2.54
C ALA A 61 23.10 0.26 1.47
N PHE A 62 22.04 0.71 0.78
CA PHE A 62 22.07 1.79 -0.20
C PHE A 62 22.54 3.11 0.43
N GLN A 63 21.94 3.52 1.56
CA GLN A 63 22.38 4.70 2.32
C GLN A 63 23.84 4.62 2.77
N LYS A 64 24.30 3.43 3.20
CA LYS A 64 25.70 3.23 3.58
C LYS A 64 26.66 3.36 2.39
N ARG A 65 26.24 2.97 1.19
CA ARG A 65 27.05 3.01 -0.04
C ARG A 65 27.15 4.42 -0.61
N HIS A 66 26.11 5.23 -0.45
CA HIS A 66 26.00 6.59 -0.99
C HIS A 66 25.82 7.61 0.13
N PRO A 67 26.92 8.02 0.80
CA PRO A 67 26.86 8.99 1.89
C PRO A 67 26.48 10.42 1.43
N ASP A 68 26.41 10.67 0.12
CA ASP A 68 26.01 11.94 -0.49
C ASP A 68 24.51 12.02 -0.81
N LEU A 69 23.69 11.04 -0.41
CA LEU A 69 22.23 11.13 -0.52
C LEU A 69 21.66 12.20 0.42
N ASP A 70 20.64 12.93 -0.04
CA ASP A 70 19.98 14.00 0.72
C ASP A 70 18.96 13.43 1.72
N GLN A 71 17.83 12.92 1.21
CA GLN A 71 16.75 12.35 2.01
C GLN A 71 16.44 10.92 1.58
N VAL A 72 16.50 9.97 2.50
CA VAL A 72 16.11 8.58 2.24
C VAL A 72 15.17 8.09 3.32
N THR A 73 13.92 7.83 2.93
CA THR A 73 12.86 7.44 3.85
C THR A 73 12.27 6.10 3.45
N VAL A 74 12.11 5.20 4.42
CA VAL A 74 11.24 4.02 4.29
C VAL A 74 9.92 4.31 4.98
N PHE A 75 8.85 4.45 4.21
CA PHE A 75 7.51 4.65 4.75
C PHE A 75 6.78 3.32 4.92
N ASP A 76 6.29 3.08 6.14
CA ASP A 76 5.65 1.81 6.49
C ASP A 76 4.15 1.83 6.22
N THR A 77 3.75 1.36 5.04
CA THR A 77 2.35 1.31 4.60
C THR A 77 1.52 0.31 5.42
N GLN A 78 2.16 -0.68 6.05
CA GLN A 78 1.50 -1.66 6.92
C GLN A 78 0.72 -0.99 8.05
N LYS A 79 1.30 0.06 8.65
CA LYS A 79 0.64 0.77 9.76
C LYS A 79 -0.65 1.42 9.30
N VAL A 80 -0.60 2.20 8.22
CA VAL A 80 -1.76 2.90 7.67
C VAL A 80 -2.87 1.93 7.32
N PHE A 81 -2.58 0.91 6.53
CA PHE A 81 -3.59 -0.04 6.08
C PHE A 81 -4.18 -0.87 7.21
N ASN A 82 -3.36 -1.39 8.14
CA ASN A 82 -3.90 -2.15 9.27
C ASN A 82 -4.76 -1.27 10.18
N THR A 83 -4.34 -0.03 10.47
CA THR A 83 -5.18 0.91 11.24
C THR A 83 -6.54 1.13 10.57
N LEU A 84 -6.57 1.36 9.25
CA LEU A 84 -7.84 1.57 8.57
C LEU A 84 -8.71 0.31 8.53
N LEU A 85 -8.12 -0.85 8.22
CA LEU A 85 -8.84 -2.12 8.12
C LEU A 85 -9.33 -2.64 9.49
N ASP A 86 -8.58 -2.39 10.57
CA ASP A 86 -8.95 -2.79 11.93
C ASP A 86 -10.07 -1.89 12.51
N ASN A 87 -10.21 -0.67 11.99
CA ASN A 87 -11.23 0.29 12.42
C ASN A 87 -12.28 0.54 11.32
N ALA A 88 -12.43 -0.39 10.38
CA ALA A 88 -13.14 -0.12 9.14
C ALA A 88 -14.60 0.32 9.35
N GLU A 89 -15.31 -0.37 10.23
CA GLU A 89 -16.70 -0.05 10.59
C GLU A 89 -16.80 1.33 11.26
N THR A 90 -15.92 1.61 12.24
CA THR A 90 -15.85 2.92 12.92
C THR A 90 -15.58 4.07 11.94
N LEU A 91 -14.81 3.80 10.88
CA LEU A 91 -14.48 4.76 9.84
C LEU A 91 -15.55 4.85 8.74
N GLY A 92 -16.65 4.09 8.84
CA GLY A 92 -17.77 4.13 7.91
C GLY A 92 -17.59 3.28 6.65
N PHE A 93 -16.57 2.42 6.59
CA PHE A 93 -16.43 1.47 5.49
C PHE A 93 -17.49 0.37 5.60
N VAL A 94 -18.32 0.21 4.58
CA VAL A 94 -19.38 -0.81 4.54
C VAL A 94 -18.84 -2.21 4.26
N ASN A 95 -17.65 -2.31 3.65
CA ASN A 95 -17.00 -3.58 3.36
C ASN A 95 -15.47 -3.42 3.29
N ALA A 96 -14.77 -4.15 4.16
CA ALA A 96 -13.31 -4.18 4.25
C ALA A 96 -12.69 -5.51 3.79
N THR A 97 -13.50 -6.49 3.39
CA THR A 97 -13.06 -7.83 2.94
C THR A 97 -13.49 -8.16 1.51
N GLY A 98 -14.33 -7.32 0.91
CA GLY A 98 -14.85 -7.43 -0.44
C GLY A 98 -15.04 -6.05 -1.08
N TYR A 99 -15.64 -6.06 -2.26
CA TYR A 99 -15.84 -4.89 -3.12
C TYR A 99 -17.18 -5.02 -3.86
N CYS A 100 -17.64 -3.94 -4.47
CA CYS A 100 -18.76 -3.98 -5.40
C CYS A 100 -18.24 -4.29 -6.81
N GLU A 101 -18.70 -5.38 -7.44
CA GLU A 101 -18.24 -5.78 -8.78
C GLU A 101 -18.48 -4.70 -9.83
N ALA A 102 -19.57 -3.92 -9.71
CA ALA A 102 -19.88 -2.83 -10.63
C ALA A 102 -18.83 -1.71 -10.63
N TYR A 103 -18.02 -1.58 -9.56
CA TYR A 103 -16.97 -0.56 -9.44
C TYR A 103 -15.57 -1.12 -9.75
N ALA A 104 -15.43 -2.41 -10.06
CA ALA A 104 -14.12 -3.08 -10.12
C ALA A 104 -13.16 -2.50 -11.17
N ASN A 105 -13.71 -1.86 -12.21
CA ASN A 105 -12.95 -1.21 -13.29
C ASN A 105 -12.87 0.31 -13.14
N GLY A 106 -13.19 0.84 -11.95
CA GLY A 106 -13.29 2.27 -11.68
C GLY A 106 -14.71 2.79 -11.74
N THR A 107 -14.87 4.05 -11.32
CA THR A 107 -16.14 4.79 -11.36
C THR A 107 -15.91 6.11 -12.08
N GLU A 108 -16.97 6.66 -12.69
CA GLU A 108 -16.90 7.96 -13.38
C GLU A 108 -16.63 9.09 -12.38
N GLU A 109 -17.29 9.02 -11.21
CA GLU A 109 -17.21 10.04 -10.17
C GLU A 109 -16.85 9.40 -8.82
N GLN A 110 -16.34 10.22 -7.91
CA GLN A 110 -16.02 9.78 -6.54
C GLN A 110 -17.28 9.51 -5.70
N THR A 111 -18.43 10.03 -6.11
CA THR A 111 -19.72 9.86 -5.44
C THR A 111 -20.62 8.85 -6.15
N THR A 112 -20.10 8.12 -7.14
CA THR A 112 -20.87 7.12 -7.89
C THR A 112 -21.56 6.13 -6.94
N GLN A 113 -22.86 5.95 -7.16
CA GLN A 113 -23.67 4.95 -6.51
C GLN A 113 -24.56 4.28 -7.57
N VAL A 114 -24.57 2.95 -7.59
CA VAL A 114 -25.46 2.16 -8.43
C VAL A 114 -26.33 1.26 -7.57
N ASP A 115 -27.50 0.89 -8.09
CA ASP A 115 -28.43 -0.01 -7.40
C ASP A 115 -27.74 -1.31 -6.99
N GLY A 116 -27.92 -1.70 -5.73
CA GLY A 116 -27.30 -2.90 -5.14
C GLY A 116 -25.92 -2.69 -4.51
N CYS A 117 -25.31 -1.50 -4.65
CA CYS A 117 -24.07 -1.14 -3.98
C CYS A 117 -24.23 0.15 -3.15
N ALA A 118 -23.44 0.25 -2.09
CA ALA A 118 -23.28 1.53 -1.39
C ALA A 118 -22.55 2.54 -2.31
N PRO A 119 -22.49 3.83 -1.95
CA PRO A 119 -21.61 4.76 -2.65
C PRO A 119 -20.17 4.23 -2.68
N VAL A 120 -19.46 4.40 -3.80
CA VAL A 120 -18.09 3.87 -3.96
C VAL A 120 -17.15 4.34 -2.84
N SER A 121 -17.34 5.57 -2.36
CA SER A 121 -16.59 6.18 -1.24
C SER A 121 -16.71 5.42 0.09
N ASN A 122 -17.70 4.54 0.23
CA ASN A 122 -17.95 3.78 1.45
C ASN A 122 -17.27 2.40 1.43
N TYR A 123 -16.61 2.00 0.36
CA TYR A 123 -15.85 0.74 0.31
C TYR A 123 -14.39 0.96 0.72
N PHE A 124 -13.71 -0.07 1.23
CA PHE A 124 -12.25 0.00 1.35
C PHE A 124 -11.57 -0.35 0.02
N TRP A 125 -12.08 -1.41 -0.63
CA TRP A 125 -11.53 -1.98 -1.86
C TRP A 125 -12.36 -1.57 -3.08
N LEU A 126 -11.68 -1.08 -4.12
CA LEU A 126 -12.30 -0.81 -5.43
C LEU A 126 -12.55 -2.13 -6.18
N ASN A 127 -11.57 -3.02 -6.16
CA ASN A 127 -11.65 -4.35 -6.75
C ASN A 127 -10.95 -5.38 -5.86
N SER A 128 -10.62 -6.55 -6.40
CA SER A 128 -10.05 -7.63 -5.60
C SER A 128 -8.70 -7.31 -4.94
N LEU A 129 -7.98 -6.26 -5.37
CA LEU A 129 -6.64 -5.96 -4.88
C LEU A 129 -6.41 -4.46 -4.58
N HIS A 130 -7.06 -3.56 -5.30
CA HIS A 130 -6.76 -2.13 -5.22
C HIS A 130 -7.73 -1.44 -4.26
N PRO A 131 -7.24 -0.58 -3.35
CA PRO A 131 -8.11 0.20 -2.49
C PRO A 131 -8.75 1.37 -3.25
N ILE A 132 -9.78 1.98 -2.69
CA ILE A 132 -10.41 3.15 -3.31
C ILE A 132 -9.57 4.43 -3.12
N PHE A 133 -9.94 5.49 -3.85
CA PHE A 133 -9.27 6.79 -3.82
C PHE A 133 -9.18 7.40 -2.41
N THR A 134 -10.17 7.23 -1.53
CA THR A 134 -10.10 7.79 -0.17
C THR A 134 -8.98 7.14 0.67
N VAL A 135 -8.73 5.84 0.49
CA VAL A 135 -7.60 5.14 1.13
C VAL A 135 -6.27 5.63 0.55
N HIS A 136 -6.23 5.87 -0.77
CA HIS A 136 -5.07 6.50 -1.41
C HIS A 136 -4.81 7.92 -0.89
N ASP A 137 -5.85 8.73 -0.67
CA ASP A 137 -5.73 10.09 -0.12
C ASP A 137 -5.18 10.07 1.31
N ILE A 138 -5.66 9.14 2.15
CA ILE A 138 -5.14 8.95 3.51
C ILE A 138 -3.66 8.56 3.47
N LEU A 139 -3.29 7.62 2.58
CA LEU A 139 -1.89 7.20 2.42
C LEU A 139 -1.01 8.36 1.94
N ALA A 140 -1.46 9.12 0.94
CA ALA A 140 -0.75 10.28 0.40
C ALA A 140 -0.55 11.35 1.48
N LYS A 141 -1.58 11.62 2.29
CA LYS A 141 -1.48 12.55 3.41
C LYS A 141 -0.48 12.07 4.47
N ALA A 142 -0.52 10.79 4.82
CA ALA A 142 0.41 10.21 5.80
C ALA A 142 1.87 10.26 5.31
N ILE A 143 2.12 9.98 4.03
CA ILE A 143 3.45 10.12 3.40
C ILE A 143 3.88 11.59 3.42
N SER A 144 3.02 12.52 2.99
CA SER A 144 3.33 13.95 2.98
C SER A 144 3.72 14.45 4.38
N THR A 145 2.99 14.02 5.42
CA THR A 145 3.33 14.35 6.81
C THR A 145 4.69 13.77 7.22
N ALA A 146 4.98 12.51 6.88
CA ALA A 146 6.26 11.88 7.21
C ALA A 146 7.48 12.44 6.47
N LEU A 147 7.27 13.13 5.33
CA LEU A 147 8.35 13.77 4.57
C LEU A 147 8.56 15.24 4.92
N SER A 148 7.59 15.84 5.62
CA SER A 148 7.65 17.24 6.05
C SER A 148 8.38 17.44 7.39
N THR A 149 8.90 16.35 7.97
CA THR A 149 9.73 16.32 9.19
C THR A 149 11.20 16.16 8.83
#